data_AF-A0A0E3UUZ6-F1
#
_entry.id   AF-A0A0E3UUZ6-F1
#
_cell.length_a   1.000
_cell.length_b   1.000
_cell.length_c   1.000
_cell.angle_alpha   90.00
_cell.angle_beta   90.00
_cell.angle_gamma   90.00
#
_symmetry.space_group_name_H-M   'P 1'
#
loop_
_entity.id
_entity.type
_entity.pdbx_description
1 polymer ?
#
loop_
_entity_poly.entity_id
_entity_poly.type
_entity_poly.pdbx_seq_one_letter_code
_entity_poly.pdbx_strand_id
1 'polypeptide(L)'
;MTVKENIRKLLDILKESSDNLVQAEYVFDKIREYIEDKKEDYKEVLKEYDQDELNKVVKESYKQYVKRAQRIFFREVIFFAVYMLIITCIVAFGFKPNSNILLMCIIGFASLFCIVRSVAFKKSLEKKTKEEYKKYVEKDVEKFVEGLKK
;
A
#
# COMPACT_ATOMS: atom_id res chain seq x y z
N MET A 1 22.97 10.12 17.88
CA MET A 1 22.28 8.90 18.34
C MET A 1 22.96 7.70 17.71
N THR A 2 23.08 6.61 18.47
CA THR A 2 23.57 5.34 17.93
C THR A 2 22.50 4.68 17.05
N VAL A 3 22.90 3.72 16.21
CA VAL A 3 21.95 2.93 15.40
C VAL A 3 20.87 2.29 16.27
N LYS A 4 21.25 1.69 17.40
CA LYS A 4 20.32 1.04 18.34
C LYS A 4 19.36 2.03 18.99
N GLU A 5 19.83 3.23 19.37
CA GLU A 5 18.95 4.30 19.88
C GLU A 5 17.93 4.76 18.82
N ASN A 6 18.34 4.87 17.56
CA ASN A 6 17.43 5.23 16.48
C ASN A 6 16.35 4.15 16.29
N ILE A 7 16.73 2.88 16.36
CA ILE A 7 15.80 1.75 16.26
C ILE A 7 14.83 1.74 17.45
N ARG A 8 15.31 1.95 18.68
CA ARG A 8 14.45 2.06 19.87
C ARG A 8 13.41 3.15 19.70
N LYS A 9 13.83 4.37 19.36
CA LYS A 9 12.89 5.48 19.12
C LYS A 9 11.86 5.16 18.05
N LEU A 10 12.25 4.51 16.96
CA LEU A 10 11.29 4.11 15.92
C LEU A 10 10.26 3.09 16.44
N LEU A 11 10.70 2.11 17.24
CA LEU A 11 9.81 1.11 17.84
C LEU A 11 8.90 1.70 18.92
N ASP A 12 9.41 2.65 19.71
CA ASP A 12 8.62 3.42 20.68
C ASP A 12 7.52 4.19 19.98
N ILE A 13 7.86 4.96 18.93
CA ILE A 13 6.88 5.71 18.13
C ILE A 13 5.87 4.74 17.49
N LEU A 14 6.33 3.59 16.96
CA LEU A 14 5.43 2.59 16.38
C LEU A 14 4.41 2.09 17.41
N LYS A 15 4.86 1.75 18.62
CA LYS A 15 4.01 1.31 19.73
C LYS A 15 3.02 2.39 20.17
N GLU A 16 3.49 3.63 20.31
CA GLU A 16 2.67 4.79 20.69
C GLU A 16 1.65 5.16 19.60
N SER A 17 1.87 4.76 18.36
CA SER A 17 0.98 5.03 17.23
C SER A 17 -0.24 4.08 17.15
N SER A 18 -0.57 3.35 18.22
CA SER A 18 -1.71 2.42 18.25
C SER A 18 -3.05 3.11 17.94
N ASP A 19 -3.23 4.35 18.39
CA ASP A 19 -4.42 5.16 18.12
C ASP A 19 -4.36 5.89 16.76
N ASN A 20 -3.18 5.95 16.13
CA ASN A 20 -2.95 6.56 14.83
C ASN A 20 -2.32 5.56 13.86
N LEU A 21 -3.17 4.67 13.35
CA LEU A 21 -2.77 3.57 12.47
C LEU A 21 -2.07 4.04 11.16
N VAL A 22 -2.32 5.27 10.69
CA VAL A 22 -1.61 5.84 9.53
C VAL A 22 -0.16 6.16 9.87
N GLN A 23 0.08 6.70 11.06
CA GLN A 23 1.42 6.95 11.56
C GLN A 23 2.16 5.65 11.84
N ALA A 24 1.49 4.66 12.44
CA ALA A 24 2.08 3.33 12.64
C ALA A 24 2.54 2.71 11.30
N GLU A 25 1.70 2.80 10.26
CA GLU A 25 2.07 2.34 8.92
C GLU A 25 3.30 3.08 8.37
N TYR A 26 3.31 4.41 8.45
CA TYR A 26 4.44 5.23 8.00
C TYR A 26 5.74 4.86 8.71
N VAL A 27 5.69 4.73 10.04
CA VAL A 27 6.86 4.38 10.87
C VAL A 27 7.33 2.98 10.56
N PHE A 28 6.42 2.02 10.38
CA PHE A 28 6.78 0.64 10.02
C PHE A 28 7.49 0.57 8.66
N ASP A 29 6.99 1.28 7.65
CA ASP A 29 7.66 1.38 6.34
C ASP A 29 9.07 1.97 6.48
N LYS A 30 9.24 2.97 7.35
CA LYS A 30 10.51 3.66 7.56
C LYS A 30 11.49 2.85 8.41
N ILE A 31 11.01 2.06 9.37
CA ILE A 31 11.80 1.05 10.06
C ILE A 31 12.34 0.07 9.03
N ARG A 32 11.49 -0.47 8.15
CA ARG A 32 11.91 -1.45 7.14
C ARG A 32 13.01 -0.90 6.23
N GLU A 33 12.87 0.34 5.77
CA GLU A 33 13.90 1.05 5.00
C GLU A 33 15.19 1.24 5.81
N TYR A 34 15.09 1.64 7.07
CA TYR A 34 16.26 1.97 7.89
C TYR A 34 17.07 0.75 8.33
N ILE A 35 16.42 -0.40 8.56
CA ILE A 35 17.06 -1.62 9.09
C ILE A 35 17.61 -2.56 8.01
N GLU A 36 17.45 -2.24 6.72
CA GLU A 36 17.83 -3.12 5.61
C GLU A 36 19.28 -3.64 5.74
N ASP A 37 20.20 -2.76 6.11
CA ASP A 37 21.62 -3.05 6.37
C ASP A 37 22.00 -3.14 7.87
N LYS A 38 21.01 -3.08 8.77
CA LYS A 38 21.21 -2.97 10.24
C LYS A 38 20.44 -4.05 11.01
N LYS A 39 20.27 -5.22 10.39
CA LYS A 39 19.39 -6.30 10.88
C LYS A 39 19.80 -6.86 12.24
N GLU A 40 21.10 -6.96 12.51
CA GLU A 40 21.57 -7.51 13.79
C GLU A 40 21.28 -6.55 14.95
N ASP A 41 21.56 -5.26 14.78
CA ASP A 41 21.16 -4.22 15.76
C ASP A 41 19.65 -4.21 15.98
N TYR A 42 18.86 -4.36 14.91
CA TYR A 42 17.41 -4.44 15.01
C TYR A 42 16.94 -5.66 15.81
N LYS A 43 17.47 -6.86 15.53
CA LYS A 43 17.11 -8.07 16.26
C LYS A 43 17.44 -7.98 17.75
N GLU A 44 18.57 -7.37 18.09
CA GLU A 44 18.94 -7.16 19.49
C GLU A 44 17.96 -6.23 20.20
N VAL A 45 17.68 -5.07 19.60
CA VAL A 45 16.73 -4.12 20.17
C VAL A 45 15.32 -4.71 20.23
N LEU A 46 14.88 -5.45 19.21
CA LEU A 46 13.53 -6.03 19.15
C LEU A 46 13.25 -7.01 20.32
N LYS A 47 14.29 -7.62 20.91
CA LYS A 47 14.14 -8.49 22.09
C LYS A 47 13.74 -7.71 23.36
N GLU A 48 13.93 -6.40 23.38
CA GLU A 48 13.57 -5.52 24.50
C GLU A 48 12.07 -5.17 24.50
N TYR A 49 11.35 -5.46 23.41
CA TYR A 49 9.95 -5.07 23.22
C TYR A 49 9.00 -6.26 23.32
N ASP A 50 7.76 -5.97 23.72
CA ASP A 50 6.65 -6.91 23.62
C ASP A 50 6.30 -7.13 22.14
N GLN A 51 6.64 -8.32 21.63
CA GLN A 51 6.41 -8.66 20.24
C GLN A 51 4.93 -8.81 19.91
N ASP A 52 4.09 -9.23 20.86
CA ASP A 52 2.65 -9.40 20.62
C ASP A 52 1.98 -8.03 20.47
N GLU A 53 2.38 -7.07 21.29
CA GLU A 53 1.92 -5.68 21.20
C GLU A 53 2.32 -5.05 19.86
N LEU A 54 3.61 -5.12 19.49
CA LEU A 54 4.10 -4.59 18.21
C LEU A 54 3.40 -5.26 17.02
N ASN A 55 3.26 -6.60 17.04
CA ASN A 55 2.57 -7.34 15.99
C ASN A 55 1.11 -6.93 15.85
N LYS A 56 0.43 -6.61 16.97
CA LYS A 56 -0.95 -6.12 16.94
C LYS A 56 -1.03 -4.77 16.22
N VAL A 57 -0.18 -3.81 16.57
CA VAL A 57 -0.15 -2.48 15.93
C VAL A 57 0.19 -2.59 14.43
N VAL A 58 1.18 -3.40 14.07
CA VAL A 58 1.55 -3.66 12.67
C VAL A 58 0.39 -4.31 11.90
N LYS A 59 -0.32 -5.26 12.51
CA LYS A 59 -1.47 -5.93 11.88
C LYS A 59 -2.64 -4.97 11.69
N GLU A 60 -2.91 -4.09 12.65
CA GLU A 60 -4.00 -3.11 12.58
C GLU A 60 -3.71 -2.00 11.57
N SER A 61 -2.48 -1.48 11.54
CA SER A 61 -2.04 -0.52 10.53
C SER A 61 -2.07 -1.12 9.12
N TYR A 62 -1.62 -2.37 8.96
CA TYR A 62 -1.73 -3.07 7.67
C TYR A 62 -3.18 -3.27 7.22
N LYS A 63 -4.12 -3.53 8.14
CA LYS A 63 -5.56 -3.57 7.78
C LYS A 63 -6.04 -2.23 7.23
N GLN A 64 -5.51 -1.10 7.70
CA GLN A 64 -5.84 0.21 7.16
C GLN A 64 -5.30 0.40 5.75
N TYR A 65 -4.06 0.01 5.49
CA TYR A 65 -3.50 -0.06 4.13
C TYR A 65 -4.39 -0.90 3.20
N VAL A 66 -4.75 -2.12 3.64
CA VAL A 66 -5.60 -3.03 2.86
C VAL A 66 -6.97 -2.43 2.59
N LYS A 67 -7.62 -1.78 3.56
CA LYS A 67 -8.90 -1.07 3.35
C LYS A 67 -8.79 0.01 2.26
N ARG A 68 -7.66 0.73 2.20
CA ARG A 68 -7.41 1.73 1.15
C ARG A 68 -7.21 1.08 -0.22
N ALA A 69 -6.38 0.05 -0.28
CA ALA A 69 -6.16 -0.73 -1.49
C ALA A 69 -7.49 -1.31 -2.02
N GLN A 70 -8.30 -1.91 -1.15
CA GLN A 70 -9.63 -2.44 -1.50
C GLN A 70 -10.55 -1.36 -2.05
N ARG A 71 -10.64 -0.19 -1.44
CA ARG A 71 -11.50 0.90 -1.93
C ARG A 71 -11.12 1.36 -3.34
N ILE A 72 -9.82 1.48 -3.61
CA ILE A 72 -9.33 1.83 -4.95
C ILE A 72 -9.61 0.67 -5.91
N PHE A 73 -9.37 -0.57 -5.49
CA PHE A 73 -9.59 -1.76 -6.30
C PHE A 73 -11.06 -1.93 -6.70
N PHE A 74 -12.00 -1.76 -5.77
CA PHE A 74 -13.43 -1.80 -6.08
C PHE A 74 -13.82 -0.77 -7.15
N ARG A 75 -13.23 0.44 -7.11
CA ARG A 75 -13.43 1.44 -8.15
C ARG A 75 -12.91 0.96 -9.52
N GLU A 76 -11.76 0.30 -9.54
CA GLU A 76 -11.20 -0.31 -10.76
C GLU A 76 -12.09 -1.44 -11.31
N VAL A 77 -12.67 -2.26 -10.43
CA VAL A 77 -13.60 -3.33 -10.82
C VAL A 77 -14.87 -2.76 -11.45
N ILE A 78 -15.41 -1.65 -10.91
CA ILE A 78 -16.56 -0.97 -11.52
C ILE A 78 -16.19 -0.44 -12.91
N PHE A 79 -15.03 0.21 -13.05
CA PHE A 79 -14.56 0.67 -14.35
C PHE A 79 -14.36 -0.46 -15.34
N PHE A 80 -13.84 -1.61 -14.88
CA PHE A 80 -13.70 -2.81 -15.70
C PHE A 80 -15.06 -3.30 -16.20
N ALA A 81 -16.05 -3.42 -15.32
CA ALA A 81 -17.38 -3.88 -15.69
C ALA A 81 -18.04 -2.97 -16.74
N VAL A 82 -17.97 -1.64 -16.54
CA VAL A 82 -18.49 -0.66 -17.51
C VAL A 82 -17.75 -0.73 -18.84
N TYR A 83 -16.42 -0.81 -18.80
CA TYR A 83 -15.58 -0.94 -20.00
C TYR A 83 -15.93 -2.20 -20.80
N MET A 84 -16.01 -3.35 -20.12
CA MET A 84 -16.34 -4.62 -20.77
C MET A 84 -17.75 -4.63 -21.35
N LEU A 85 -18.72 -3.98 -20.70
CA LEU A 85 -20.07 -3.82 -21.23
C LEU A 85 -20.06 -3.04 -22.55
N ILE A 86 -19.34 -1.91 -22.60
CA ILE A 86 -19.20 -1.09 -23.81
C ILE A 86 -18.53 -1.88 -24.93
N ILE A 87 -17.40 -2.54 -24.64
CA ILE A 87 -16.68 -3.36 -25.63
C ILE A 87 -17.59 -4.47 -26.17
N THR A 88 -18.31 -5.17 -25.29
CA THR A 88 -19.22 -6.24 -25.71
C THR A 88 -20.33 -5.71 -26.60
N CYS A 89 -20.93 -4.56 -26.28
CA CYS A 89 -21.93 -3.92 -27.14
C CYS A 89 -21.34 -3.56 -28.51
N ILE A 90 -20.18 -2.91 -28.56
CA ILE A 90 -19.55 -2.50 -29.83
C ILE A 90 -19.24 -3.72 -30.71
N VAL A 91 -18.64 -4.76 -30.13
CA VAL A 91 -18.22 -5.95 -30.89
C VAL A 91 -19.44 -6.76 -31.35
N ALA A 92 -20.44 -6.97 -30.48
CA ALA A 92 -21.63 -7.75 -30.82
C ALA A 92 -22.52 -7.07 -31.87
N PHE A 93 -22.78 -5.76 -31.71
CA PHE A 93 -23.68 -5.03 -32.62
C PHE A 93 -22.99 -4.47 -33.86
N GLY A 94 -21.71 -4.09 -33.76
CA GLY A 94 -20.97 -3.46 -34.86
C GLY A 94 -20.36 -4.44 -35.86
N PHE A 95 -19.74 -5.52 -35.38
CA PHE A 95 -18.95 -6.44 -36.23
C PHE A 95 -19.66 -7.77 -36.53
N LYS A 96 -20.69 -8.12 -35.76
CA LYS A 96 -21.38 -9.44 -35.82
C LYS A 96 -20.40 -10.62 -35.99
N PRO A 97 -19.32 -10.72 -35.18
CA PRO A 97 -18.35 -11.79 -35.33
C PRO A 97 -18.96 -13.14 -34.96
N ASN A 98 -18.36 -14.22 -35.44
CA ASN A 98 -18.66 -15.55 -34.89
C ASN A 98 -18.25 -15.63 -33.40
N SER A 99 -18.77 -16.63 -32.69
CA SER A 99 -18.57 -16.79 -31.24
C SER A 99 -17.09 -16.87 -30.83
N ASN A 100 -16.25 -17.53 -31.63
CA ASN A 100 -14.82 -17.69 -31.33
C ASN A 100 -14.05 -16.37 -31.42
N ILE A 101 -14.31 -15.57 -32.46
CA ILE A 101 -13.68 -14.26 -32.64
C ILE A 101 -14.17 -13.28 -31.56
N LEU A 102 -15.47 -13.33 -31.21
CA LEU A 102 -16.03 -12.54 -30.11
C LEU A 102 -15.30 -12.81 -28.79
N LEU A 103 -15.09 -14.09 -28.46
CA LEU A 103 -14.40 -14.50 -27.24
C LEU A 103 -12.95 -14.02 -27.23
N MET A 104 -12.21 -14.16 -28.33
CA MET A 104 -10.83 -13.67 -28.43
C MET A 104 -10.75 -12.16 -28.25
N CYS A 105 -11.66 -11.39 -28.83
CA CYS A 105 -11.73 -9.94 -28.66
C CYS A 105 -11.98 -9.56 -27.19
N ILE A 106 -12.96 -10.20 -26.54
CA ILE A 106 -13.29 -9.94 -25.12
C ILE A 106 -12.07 -10.22 -24.23
N ILE A 107 -11.40 -11.36 -24.42
CA ILE A 107 -10.21 -11.73 -23.64
C ILE A 107 -9.09 -10.71 -23.90
N GLY A 108 -8.82 -10.37 -25.17
CA GLY A 108 -7.78 -9.42 -25.54
C GLY A 108 -7.99 -8.03 -24.92
N PHE A 109 -9.21 -7.49 -25.00
CA PHE A 109 -9.54 -6.20 -24.39
C PHE A 109 -9.52 -6.25 -22.87
N ALA A 110 -9.95 -7.36 -22.25
CA ALA A 110 -9.86 -7.54 -20.80
C ALA A 110 -8.40 -7.57 -20.32
N SER A 111 -7.55 -8.35 -21.00
CA SER A 111 -6.11 -8.42 -20.68
C SER A 111 -5.44 -7.06 -20.82
N LEU A 112 -5.72 -6.32 -21.90
CA LEU A 112 -5.15 -5.00 -22.13
C LEU A 112 -5.59 -4.01 -21.05
N PHE A 113 -6.87 -4.04 -20.66
CA PHE A 113 -7.37 -3.24 -19.54
C PHE A 113 -6.64 -3.57 -18.25
N CYS A 114 -6.52 -4.85 -17.89
CA CYS A 114 -5.85 -5.28 -16.66
C CYS A 114 -4.39 -4.80 -16.60
N ILE A 115 -3.65 -4.90 -17.71
CA ILE A 115 -2.25 -4.44 -17.76
C ILE A 115 -2.17 -2.93 -17.51
N VAL A 116 -2.91 -2.13 -18.26
CA VAL A 116 -2.87 -0.66 -18.15
C VAL A 116 -3.35 -0.20 -16.77
N ARG A 117 -4.42 -0.80 -16.26
CA ARG A 117 -5.03 -0.40 -14.99
C ARG A 117 -4.27 -0.90 -13.78
N SER A 118 -3.50 -1.99 -13.87
CA SER A 118 -2.62 -2.43 -12.78
C SER A 118 -1.60 -1.34 -12.39
N VAL A 119 -1.02 -0.67 -13.40
CA VAL A 119 -0.08 0.44 -13.20
C VAL A 119 -0.80 1.68 -12.64
N ALA A 120 -1.98 1.99 -13.16
CA ALA A 120 -2.79 3.11 -12.67
C ALA A 120 -3.22 2.90 -11.21
N PHE A 121 -3.62 1.68 -10.85
CA PHE A 121 -3.97 1.28 -9.49
C PHE A 121 -2.80 1.51 -8.54
N LYS A 122 -1.60 1.01 -8.88
CA LYS A 122 -0.40 1.18 -8.05
C LYS A 122 -0.09 2.67 -7.80
N LYS A 123 -0.09 3.49 -8.87
CA LYS A 123 0.14 4.94 -8.76
C LYS A 123 -0.92 5.65 -7.91
N SER A 124 -2.19 5.26 -8.05
CA SER A 124 -3.30 5.82 -7.27
C SER A 124 -3.17 5.49 -5.78
N LEU A 125 -2.79 4.24 -5.47
CA LEU A 125 -2.54 3.80 -4.10
C LEU A 125 -1.38 4.56 -3.47
N GLU A 126 -0.22 4.62 -4.13
CA GLU A 126 0.95 5.37 -3.65
C GLU A 126 0.64 6.84 -3.41
N LYS A 127 -0.09 7.48 -4.34
CA LYS A 127 -0.49 8.88 -4.21
C LYS A 127 -1.36 9.09 -2.96
N LYS A 128 -2.37 8.23 -2.78
CA LYS A 128 -3.29 8.34 -1.65
C LYS A 128 -2.61 8.06 -0.31
N THR A 129 -1.70 7.09 -0.28
CA THR A 129 -0.88 6.79 0.90
C THR A 129 -0.05 8.01 1.30
N LYS A 130 0.65 8.64 0.35
CA LYS A 130 1.43 9.86 0.60
C LYS A 130 0.56 11.03 1.09
N GLU A 131 -0.63 11.20 0.53
CA GLU A 131 -1.57 12.25 0.98
C GLU A 131 -2.05 12.02 2.41
N GLU A 132 -2.28 10.78 2.82
CA GLU A 132 -2.67 10.47 4.19
C GLU A 132 -1.51 10.62 5.16
N TYR A 133 -0.29 10.23 4.79
CA TYR A 133 0.89 10.47 5.62
C TYR A 133 1.05 11.96 5.91
N LYS A 134 0.95 12.83 4.90
CA LYS A 134 1.02 14.29 5.09
C LYS A 134 -0.07 14.87 6.00
N LYS A 135 -1.20 14.17 6.16
CA LYS A 135 -2.34 14.65 6.95
C LYS A 135 -2.32 14.13 8.38
N TYR A 136 -1.88 12.89 8.57
CA TYR A 136 -2.05 12.17 9.83
C TYR A 136 -0.73 11.85 10.53
N VAL A 137 0.43 11.99 9.88
CA VAL A 137 1.72 11.83 10.56
C VAL A 137 2.09 13.13 11.26
N GLU A 138 2.50 13.02 12.52
CA GLU A 138 2.95 14.17 13.29
C GLU A 138 4.28 14.73 12.74
N LYS A 139 4.44 16.05 12.77
CA LYS A 139 5.58 16.74 12.13
C LYS A 139 6.92 16.42 12.79
N ASP A 140 6.92 16.17 14.08
CA ASP A 140 8.09 15.76 14.85
C ASP A 140 8.52 14.33 14.51
N VAL A 141 7.57 13.40 14.34
CA VAL A 141 7.82 12.05 13.81
C VAL A 141 8.41 12.13 12.40
N GLU A 142 7.81 12.95 11.52
CA GLU A 142 8.31 13.16 10.17
C GLU A 142 9.76 13.69 10.16
N LYS A 143 10.03 14.75 10.95
CA LYS A 143 11.37 15.32 11.08
C LYS A 143 12.41 14.34 11.62
N PHE A 144 12.04 13.55 12.63
CA PHE A 144 12.93 12.53 13.19
C PHE A 144 13.32 11.52 12.13
N VAL A 145 12.32 10.97 11.43
CA VAL A 145 12.52 9.95 10.39
C VAL A 145 13.32 10.49 9.19
N GLU A 146 13.07 11.72 8.75
CA GLU A 146 13.88 12.36 7.70
C GLU A 146 15.32 12.59 8.14
N GLY A 147 15.54 12.87 9.43
CA GLY A 147 16.87 12.99 10.03
C GLY A 147 17.70 11.69 9.98
N LEU A 148 17.05 10.52 9.89
CA LEU A 148 17.72 9.22 9.80
C LEU A 148 18.28 8.89 8.41
N LYS A 149 17.89 9.67 7.38
CA LYS A 149 18.35 9.50 5.99
C LYS A 149 19.64 10.29 5.69
N LYS A 150 20.08 11.14 6.61
CA LYS A 150 21.32 11.92 6.53
C LYS A 150 22.43 11.21 7.28
#